data_AF-A0AAJ3YGS0-F1
#
_entry.id   AF-A0AAJ3YGS0-F1
#
_cell.length_a   1.000
_cell.length_b   1.000
_cell.length_c   1.000
_cell.angle_alpha   90.00
_cell.angle_beta   90.00
_cell.angle_gamma   90.00
#
_symmetry.space_group_name_H-M   'P 1'
#
loop_
_entity.id
_entity.type
_entity.pdbx_description
1 polymer ?
#
loop_
_entity_poly.entity_id
_entity_poly.type
_entity_poly.pdbx_seq_one_letter_code
_entity_poly.pdbx_strand_id
1 'polypeptide(L)' 'MSGKRYPEAFKIEAVKQVVDRGHSVSSLALRLDIPTHRFTQG' A
#
# COMPACT_ATOMS: atom_id res chain seq x y z
N MET A 1 19.63 -8.10 -0.98
CA MET A 1 18.37 -7.42 -1.35
C MET A 1 17.66 -6.98 -0.08
N SER A 2 17.83 -5.71 0.32
CA SER A 2 17.13 -5.19 1.49
C SER A 2 15.68 -4.93 1.08
N GLY A 3 14.76 -5.83 1.46
CA GLY A 3 13.33 -5.61 1.27
C GLY A 3 12.95 -4.32 1.98
N LYS A 4 12.46 -3.33 1.22
CA LYS A 4 11.93 -2.08 1.78
C LYS A 4 10.81 -2.46 2.76
N ARG A 5 11.12 -2.51 4.06
CA ARG A 5 10.14 -2.70 5.12
C ARG A 5 9.35 -1.42 5.24
N TYR A 6 8.14 -1.43 4.66
CA TYR A 6 7.18 -0.37 4.90
C TYR A 6 6.82 -0.36 6.40
N PRO A 7 6.83 0.81 7.05
CA PRO A 7 6.38 0.93 8.43
C PRO A 7 4.95 0.40 8.59
N GLU A 8 4.62 -0.18 9.74
CA GLU A 8 3.25 -0.63 10.05
C GLU A 8 2.22 0.49 9.87
N ALA A 9 2.57 1.71 10.29
CA ALA A 9 1.74 2.90 10.11
C ALA A 9 1.35 3.16 8.64
N PHE A 10 2.23 2.83 7.70
CA PHE A 10 1.98 2.97 6.27
C PHE A 10 0.95 1.97 5.76
N LYS A 11 1.03 0.72 6.23
CA LYS A 11 0.03 -0.30 5.90
C LYS A 11 -1.34 0.10 6.43
N ILE A 12 -1.41 0.63 7.65
CA ILE A 12 -2.66 1.09 8.29
C ILE A 12 -3.26 2.27 7.51
N GLU A 13 -2.45 3.27 7.16
CA GLU A 13 -2.85 4.40 6.32
C GLU A 13 -3.40 3.93 4.97
N ALA A 14 -2.75 2.96 4.34
CA ALA A 14 -3.20 2.42 3.07
C ALA A 14 -4.56 1.70 3.20
N VAL A 15 -4.73 0.89 4.24
CA VAL A 15 -6.02 0.23 4.52
C VAL A 15 -7.12 1.26 4.79
N LYS A 16 -6.84 2.31 5.57
CA LYS A 16 -7.80 3.42 5.79
C LYS A 16 -8.17 4.12 4.50
N GLN A 17 -7.24 4.38 3.59
CA GLN A 17 -7.57 5.00 2.31
C GLN A 17 -8.43 4.10 1.43
N VAL A 18 -8.26 2.78 1.50
CA VAL A 18 -9.13 1.83 0.78
C VAL A 18 -10.53 1.77 1.40
N VAL A 19 -10.61 1.68 2.73
CA VAL A 19 -11.88 1.48 3.46
C VAL A 19 -12.66 2.78 3.63
N ASP A 20 -12.03 3.85 4.08
CA ASP A 20 -12.70 5.12 4.40
C ASP A 20 -12.93 6.00 3.17
N ARG A 21 -12.00 5.98 2.21
CA ARG A 21 -12.07 6.82 0.99
C ARG A 21 -12.49 6.06 -0.26
N GLY A 22 -12.65 4.73 -0.17
CA GLY A 22 -12.98 3.89 -1.32
C GLY A 22 -11.88 3.85 -2.39
N HIS A 23 -10.62 4.16 -2.04
CA HIS A 23 -9.53 4.12 -3.02
C HIS A 23 -9.15 2.67 -3.34
N SER A 24 -8.75 2.41 -4.59
CA SER A 24 -8.23 1.08 -4.95
C SER A 24 -6.78 0.92 -4.51
N VAL A 25 -6.40 -0.29 -4.14
CA VAL A 25 -5.01 -0.66 -3.81
C VAL A 25 -4.06 -0.28 -4.95
N SER A 26 -4.52 -0.41 -6.20
CA SER A 26 -3.78 0.01 -7.40
C SER A 26 -3.52 1.52 -7.44
N SER A 27 -4.49 2.35 -7.03
CA SER A 27 -4.33 3.81 -6.97
C SER A 27 -3.29 4.22 -5.93
N LEU A 28 -3.25 3.52 -4.78
CA LEU A 28 -2.24 3.77 -3.75
C LEU A 28 -0.86 3.30 -4.20
N ALA A 29 -0.78 2.12 -4.81
CA ALA A 29 0.45 1.58 -5.40
C ALA A 29 1.06 2.55 -6.44
N LEU A 30 0.22 3.14 -7.30
CA LEU A 30 0.62 4.16 -8.27
C LEU A 30 1.15 5.45 -7.62
N ARG A 31 0.51 5.94 -6.56
CA ARG A 31 0.99 7.16 -5.85
C ARG A 31 2.33 6.95 -5.16
N LEU A 32 2.60 5.72 -4.75
CA LEU A 32 3.75 5.36 -3.93
C LEU A 32 4.90 4.80 -4.77
N ASP A 33 4.71 4.70 -6.09
CA ASP A 33 5.63 4.05 -7.03
C ASP A 33 6.01 2.63 -6.57
N ILE A 34 5.05 1.92 -5.98
CA ILE A 34 5.23 0.56 -5.50
C ILE A 34 4.52 -0.38 -6.48
N PRO A 35 5.16 -1.48 -6.89
CA PRO A 35 4.47 -2.49 -7.67
C PRO A 35 3.29 -3.07 -6.87
N THR A 36 2.10 -3.09 -7.48
CA THR A 36 0.85 -3.55 -6.84
C THR A 36 0.95 -4.96 -6.24
N HIS A 37 1.79 -5.82 -6.82
CA HIS A 37 2.02 -7.19 -6.32
C HIS A 37 2.65 -7.23 -4.92
N ARG A 38 3.37 -6.17 -4.48
CA ARG A 38 3.88 -6.07 -3.10
C ARG A 38 2.80 -5.74 -2.09
N PHE A 39 1.66 -5.21 -2.53
CA PHE A 39 0.55 -4.86 -1.67
C PHE A 39 -0.34 -6.07 -1.38
N THR A 40 -0.42 -7.01 -2.32
CA THR A 40 -1.26 -8.22 -2.21
C THR A 40 -0.48 -9.44 -1.72
N GLN A 41 0.84 -9.44 -1.85
CA GLN A 41 1.71 -10.51 -1.37
C GLN A 41 2.20 -10.16 0.05
N GLY A 42 1.35 -10.43 1.04
CA GLY A 42 1.63 -10.31 2.46
C GLY A 42 0.93 -11.44 3.21
#